data_AF-A0A0B8WD78-F1
#
_entry.id   AF-A0A0B8WD78-F1
#
_cell.length_a   1.000
_cell.length_b   1.000
_cell.length_c   1.000
_cell.angle_alpha   90.00
_cell.angle_beta   90.00
_cell.angle_gamma   90.00
#
_symmetry.space_group_name_H-M   'P 1'
#
loop_
_entity.id
_entity.type
_entity.pdbx_description
1 polymer ?
#
loop_
_entity_poly.entity_id
_entity_poly.type
_entity_poly.pdbx_seq_one_letter_code
_entity_poly.pdbx_strand_id
1 'polypeptide(L)'
;MKEQVIAGMLTLSLALGFIFSIEVLAQNNRSLLDPCVSELQKFCQNAEPGGGAFLTCLDENSEKLSEDCRTRRVVKCLRDHTTDLSNACKVGLDNSLQNKKNQLQSQWP
;
A
#
# COMPACT_ATOMS: atom_id res chain seq x y z
N MET A 1 -27.06 -50.68 1.35
CA MET A 1 -26.38 -50.02 0.22
C MET A 1 -26.56 -48.50 0.21
N LYS A 2 -27.78 -47.96 0.43
CA LYS A 2 -28.02 -46.50 0.41
C LYS A 2 -27.31 -45.72 1.53
N GLU A 3 -27.23 -46.30 2.73
CA GLU A 3 -26.64 -45.62 3.91
C GLU A 3 -25.11 -45.50 3.84
N GLN A 4 -24.44 -46.47 3.21
CA GLN A 4 -22.98 -46.43 3.03
C GLN A 4 -22.55 -45.41 1.97
N VAL A 5 -23.41 -45.09 1.00
CA VAL A 5 -23.16 -44.06 -0.02
C VAL A 5 -23.27 -42.65 0.60
N ILE A 6 -24.25 -42.44 1.50
CA ILE A 6 -24.45 -41.16 2.20
C ILE A 6 -23.28 -40.87 3.15
N ALA A 7 -22.85 -41.87 3.92
CA ALA A 7 -21.68 -41.75 4.79
C ALA A 7 -20.41 -41.43 3.97
N GLY A 8 -20.22 -42.08 2.81
CA GLY A 8 -19.11 -41.79 1.90
C GLY A 8 -19.12 -40.34 1.37
N MET A 9 -20.27 -39.83 0.92
CA MET A 9 -20.40 -38.46 0.41
C MET A 9 -20.15 -37.39 1.48
N LEU A 10 -20.61 -37.62 2.71
CA LEU A 10 -20.38 -36.71 3.85
C LEU A 10 -18.90 -36.64 4.22
N THR A 11 -18.20 -37.78 4.27
CA THR A 11 -16.76 -37.82 4.57
C THR A 11 -15.91 -37.16 3.49
N LEU A 12 -16.27 -37.33 2.21
CA LEU A 12 -15.58 -36.70 1.08
C LEU A 12 -15.72 -35.16 1.11
N SER A 13 -16.92 -34.67 1.41
CA SER A 13 -17.21 -33.22 1.52
C SER A 13 -16.42 -32.57 2.67
N LEU A 14 -16.31 -33.25 3.81
CA LEU A 14 -15.57 -32.77 4.98
C LEU A 14 -14.05 -32.77 4.74
N ALA A 15 -13.51 -33.81 4.09
CA ALA A 15 -12.08 -33.89 3.78
C ALA A 15 -11.62 -32.81 2.79
N LEU A 16 -12.44 -32.50 1.77
CA LEU A 16 -12.15 -31.44 0.80
C LEU A 16 -12.18 -30.04 1.44
N GLY A 17 -13.07 -29.80 2.40
CA GLY A 17 -13.11 -28.54 3.18
C GLY A 17 -11.90 -28.35 4.09
N PHE A 18 -11.34 -29.45 4.62
CA PHE A 18 -10.12 -29.42 5.44
C PHE A 18 -8.87 -29.04 4.63
N ILE A 19 -8.78 -29.50 3.38
CA ILE A 19 -7.65 -29.21 2.48
C ILE A 19 -7.63 -27.72 2.09
N PHE A 20 -8.80 -27.12 1.84
CA PHE A 20 -8.93 -25.69 1.47
C PHE A 20 -8.50 -24.72 2.60
N SER A 21 -8.48 -25.18 3.85
CA SER A 21 -8.10 -24.34 5.00
C SER A 21 -6.59 -24.16 5.16
N ILE A 22 -5.77 -25.03 4.56
CA ILE A 22 -4.32 -25.08 4.81
C ILE A 22 -3.54 -24.07 3.96
N GLU A 23 -4.10 -23.56 2.87
CA GLU A 23 -3.38 -22.68 1.92
C GLU A 23 -3.33 -21.19 2.33
N VAL A 24 -4.02 -20.77 3.40
CA VAL A 24 -4.20 -19.35 3.77
C VAL A 24 -3.15 -18.79 4.75
N LEU A 25 -2.06 -19.49 5.03
CA LEU A 25 -1.01 -19.02 5.95
C LEU A 25 0.23 -18.38 5.28
N ALA A 26 0.24 -18.25 3.95
CA ALA A 26 1.31 -17.54 3.28
C ALA A 26 0.90 -16.09 2.97
N GLN A 27 1.58 -15.17 3.66
CA GLN A 27 1.76 -13.74 3.35
C GLN A 27 0.88 -12.73 4.09
N ASN A 28 1.31 -12.40 5.31
CA ASN A 28 1.15 -11.03 5.80
C ASN A 28 2.41 -10.55 6.53
N ASN A 29 3.55 -10.62 5.85
CA ASN A 29 4.69 -9.77 6.20
C ASN A 29 4.41 -8.35 5.69
N ARG A 30 3.45 -7.66 6.32
CA ARG A 30 3.43 -6.20 6.20
C ARG A 30 4.70 -5.72 6.89
N SER A 31 5.70 -5.35 6.09
CA SER A 31 6.94 -4.71 6.52
C SER A 31 6.66 -3.83 7.74
N LEU A 32 7.11 -4.27 8.92
CA LEU A 32 6.95 -3.51 10.16
C LEU A 32 7.83 -2.25 10.17
N LEU A 33 8.74 -2.15 9.20
CA LEU A 33 9.48 -0.93 8.89
C LEU A 33 8.89 -0.29 7.63
N ASP A 34 8.58 1.00 7.75
CA ASP A 34 8.23 1.83 6.61
C ASP A 34 9.38 1.81 5.59
N PRO A 35 9.10 1.45 4.31
CA PRO A 35 10.14 1.34 3.29
C PRO A 35 10.86 2.65 3.02
N CYS A 36 10.34 3.80 3.46
CA CYS A 36 10.96 5.10 3.26
C CYS A 36 11.92 5.52 4.39
N VAL A 37 12.07 4.74 5.47
CA VAL A 37 12.89 5.16 6.62
C VAL A 37 14.36 5.39 6.24
N SER A 38 14.94 4.48 5.45
CA SER A 38 16.33 4.60 4.99
C SER A 38 16.52 5.81 4.07
N GLU A 39 15.55 6.06 3.21
CA GLU A 39 15.54 7.16 2.24
C GLU A 39 15.36 8.51 2.93
N LEU A 40 14.49 8.58 3.95
CA LEU A 40 14.35 9.78 4.76
C LEU A 40 15.64 10.11 5.49
N GLN A 41 16.33 9.10 6.04
CA GLN A 41 17.65 9.26 6.66
C GLN A 41 18.75 9.62 5.65
N LYS A 42 18.66 9.22 4.38
CA LYS A 42 19.67 9.57 3.37
C LYS A 42 19.44 10.93 2.73
N PHE A 43 18.20 11.21 2.33
CA PHE A 43 17.88 12.34 1.45
C PHE A 43 17.13 13.47 2.17
N CYS A 44 16.45 13.19 3.27
CA CYS A 44 15.52 14.13 3.91
C CYS A 44 15.86 14.44 5.37
N GLN A 45 17.14 14.38 5.75
CA GLN A 45 17.59 14.64 7.12
C GLN A 45 17.25 16.06 7.62
N ASN A 46 17.12 17.01 6.69
CA ASN A 46 16.81 18.41 6.98
C ASN A 46 15.30 18.71 6.91
N ALA A 47 14.46 17.74 6.58
CA ALA A 47 13.02 17.95 6.51
C ALA A 47 12.45 17.88 7.93
N GLU A 48 11.73 18.92 8.32
CA GLU A 48 11.10 18.97 9.64
C GLU A 48 9.90 18.00 9.70
N PRO A 49 9.70 17.31 10.84
CA PRO A 49 8.52 16.49 11.04
C PRO A 49 7.25 17.37 11.09
N GLY A 50 6.22 16.93 10.37
CA GLY A 50 4.97 17.68 10.23
C GLY A 50 4.89 18.47 8.93
N GLY A 51 3.70 19.04 8.64
CA GLY A 51 3.51 19.94 7.49
C GLY A 51 3.78 19.35 6.09
N GLY A 52 3.95 18.03 5.97
CA GLY A 52 4.22 17.37 4.69
C GLY A 52 5.64 17.55 4.13
N ALA A 53 6.59 18.14 4.87
CA ALA A 53 7.95 18.37 4.39
C ALA A 53 8.66 17.08 3.96
N PHE A 54 8.43 15.97 4.67
CA PHE A 54 8.93 14.65 4.27
C PHE A 54 8.36 14.18 2.94
N LEU A 55 7.07 14.40 2.66
CA LEU A 55 6.49 14.04 1.36
C LEU A 55 7.10 14.86 0.23
N THR A 56 7.23 16.17 0.42
CA THR A 56 7.86 17.06 -0.57
C THR A 56 9.28 16.63 -0.87
N CYS A 57 10.09 16.41 0.17
CA CYS A 57 11.47 15.96 -0.02
C CYS A 57 11.55 14.61 -0.75
N LEU A 58 10.67 13.65 -0.40
CA LEU A 58 10.63 12.38 -1.11
C LEU A 58 10.21 12.58 -2.58
N ASP A 59 9.24 13.43 -2.87
CA ASP A 59 8.79 13.77 -4.23
C ASP A 59 9.91 14.35 -5.11
N GLU A 60 10.64 15.34 -4.58
CA GLU A 60 11.81 15.93 -5.22
C GLU A 60 12.93 14.91 -5.48
N ASN A 61 13.01 13.86 -4.66
CA ASN A 61 13.99 12.78 -4.81
C ASN A 61 13.37 11.51 -5.41
N SER A 62 12.20 11.59 -6.04
CA SER A 62 11.40 10.44 -6.48
C SER A 62 12.16 9.42 -7.34
N GLU A 63 13.09 9.88 -8.17
CA GLU A 63 13.95 9.05 -9.03
C GLU A 63 15.02 8.28 -8.25
N LYS A 64 15.46 8.81 -7.10
CA LYS A 64 16.50 8.22 -6.24
C LYS A 64 15.96 7.26 -5.18
N LEU A 65 14.64 7.21 -5.01
CA LEU A 65 14.00 6.33 -4.04
C LEU A 65 13.95 4.89 -4.54
N SER A 66 13.92 3.94 -3.61
CA SER A 66 13.53 2.57 -3.92
C SER A 66 12.10 2.52 -4.49
N GLU A 67 11.83 1.50 -5.31
CA GLU A 67 10.49 1.30 -5.85
C GLU A 67 9.45 1.12 -4.73
N ASP A 68 9.81 0.39 -3.67
CA ASP A 68 8.95 0.20 -2.50
C ASP A 68 8.57 1.52 -1.81
N CYS A 69 9.53 2.41 -1.57
CA CYS A 69 9.23 3.73 -1.00
C CYS A 69 8.46 4.61 -1.99
N ARG A 70 8.81 4.56 -3.29
CA ARG A 70 8.11 5.33 -4.33
C ARG A 70 6.63 5.02 -4.35
N THR A 71 6.25 3.74 -4.25
CA THR A 71 4.87 3.29 -4.22
C THR A 71 4.16 3.60 -2.89
N ARG A 72 4.84 3.48 -1.74
CA ARG A 72 4.20 3.62 -0.41
C ARG A 72 4.20 5.03 0.19
N ARG A 73 5.03 5.97 -0.29
CA ARG A 73 5.17 7.32 0.30
C ARG A 73 3.82 8.07 0.45
N VAL A 74 2.94 7.95 -0.55
CA VAL A 74 1.63 8.63 -0.56
C VAL A 74 0.65 7.97 0.41
N VAL A 75 0.69 6.63 0.49
CA VAL A 75 -0.20 5.82 1.33
C VAL A 75 0.09 6.03 2.82
N LYS A 76 1.31 6.44 3.19
CA LYS A 76 1.64 6.73 4.60
C LYS A 76 0.88 7.93 5.14
N CYS A 77 0.88 9.07 4.45
CA CYS A 77 0.15 10.25 4.92
C CYS A 77 -1.37 10.04 4.97
N LEU A 78 -1.91 9.14 4.14
CA LEU A 78 -3.31 8.72 4.19
C LEU A 78 -3.63 7.84 5.42
N ARG A 79 -2.65 7.02 5.87
CA ARG A 79 -2.84 6.09 6.99
C ARG A 79 -2.82 6.79 8.35
N ASP A 80 -1.96 7.78 8.52
CA ASP A 80 -1.82 8.48 9.81
C ASP A 80 -2.99 9.45 10.06
N HIS A 81 -3.83 9.68 9.04
CA HIS A 81 -4.92 10.67 9.04
C HIS A 81 -6.20 10.13 8.38
N THR A 82 -6.81 9.09 8.99
CA THR A 82 -7.99 8.40 8.45
C THR A 82 -9.30 9.20 8.53
N THR A 83 -9.40 10.18 9.43
CA THR A 83 -10.62 11.01 9.59
C THR A 83 -10.48 12.41 8.99
N ASP A 84 -9.29 13.01 9.07
CA ASP A 84 -9.01 14.34 8.53
C ASP A 84 -7.61 14.40 7.94
N LEU A 85 -7.54 14.51 6.62
CA LEU A 85 -6.29 14.67 5.90
C LEU A 85 -5.65 16.02 6.27
N SER A 86 -4.36 16.02 6.60
CA SER A 86 -3.62 17.27 6.87
C SER A 86 -3.65 18.20 5.65
N ASN A 87 -3.65 19.52 5.87
CA ASN A 87 -3.67 20.51 4.78
C ASN A 87 -2.52 20.28 3.79
N ALA A 88 -1.35 19.88 4.29
CA ALA A 88 -0.21 19.54 3.45
C ALA A 88 -0.48 18.34 2.54
N CYS A 89 -1.13 17.30 3.05
CA CYS A 89 -1.48 16.14 2.24
C CYS A 89 -2.63 16.44 1.25
N LYS A 90 -3.57 17.34 1.58
CA LYS A 90 -4.58 17.84 0.63
C LYS A 90 -3.90 18.54 -0.56
N VAL A 91 -3.01 19.49 -0.29
CA VAL A 91 -2.24 20.21 -1.34
C VAL A 91 -1.39 19.25 -2.17
N GLY A 92 -0.71 18.28 -1.53
CA GLY A 92 0.09 17.28 -2.25
C GLY A 92 -0.73 16.37 -3.17
N LEU A 93 -1.93 15.97 -2.73
CA LEU A 93 -2.86 15.19 -3.54
C LEU A 93 -3.41 16.01 -4.71
N ASP A 94 -3.82 17.27 -4.46
CA ASP A 94 -4.30 18.18 -5.50
C ASP A 94 -3.21 18.42 -6.58
N ASN A 95 -1.97 18.68 -6.17
CA ASN A 95 -0.84 18.83 -7.08
C ASN A 95 -0.60 17.56 -7.91
N SER A 96 -0.64 16.38 -7.28
CA SER A 96 -0.48 15.10 -7.99
C SER A 96 -1.61 14.84 -8.99
N LEU A 97 -2.86 15.19 -8.63
CA LEU A 97 -4.01 15.10 -9.53
C LEU A 97 -3.89 16.07 -10.70
N GLN A 98 -3.48 17.32 -10.46
CA GLN A 98 -3.23 18.29 -11.52
C GLN A 98 -2.08 17.85 -12.42
N ASN A 99 -0.98 17.32 -11.88
CA ASN A 99 0.13 16.79 -12.68
C ASN A 99 -0.35 15.63 -13.56
N LYS A 100 -1.10 14.66 -13.02
CA LYS A 100 -1.72 13.59 -13.83
C LYS A 100 -2.66 14.15 -14.89
N LYS A 101 -3.48 15.15 -14.56
CA LYS A 101 -4.37 15.80 -15.51
C LYS A 101 -3.58 16.48 -16.63
N ASN A 102 -2.53 17.21 -16.29
CA ASN A 102 -1.62 17.85 -17.24
C ASN A 102 -0.91 16.82 -18.11
N GLN A 103 -0.45 15.70 -17.53
CA GLN A 103 0.12 14.58 -18.28
C GLN A 103 -0.89 13.99 -19.26
N LEU A 104 -2.11 13.70 -18.80
CA LEU A 104 -3.19 13.18 -19.65
C LEU A 104 -3.62 14.18 -20.73
N GLN A 105 -3.62 15.48 -20.43
CA GLN A 105 -3.88 16.54 -21.41
C GLN A 105 -2.74 16.70 -22.42
N SER A 106 -1.48 16.51 -22.01
CA SER A 106 -0.33 16.50 -22.94
C SER A 106 -0.28 15.24 -23.81
N GLN A 107 -1.02 14.21 -23.43
CA GLN A 107 -1.11 12.93 -24.15
C GLN A 107 -2.25 12.91 -25.20
N TRP A 108 -3.18 13.87 -25.16
CA TRP A 108 -4.33 13.94 -26.07
C TRP A 108 -4.21 15.15 -27.02
N PRO A 109 -4.33 14.97 -28.36
CA PRO A 109 -4.24 16.06 -29.34
C PRO A 109 -5.44 17.01 -29.33
#